data_AF-A0A3Q2CVV8-F1
#
_entry.id   AF-A0A3Q2CVV8-F1
#
_cell.length_a   1.000
_cell.length_b   1.000
_cell.length_c   1.000
_cell.angle_alpha   90.00
_cell.angle_beta   90.00
_cell.angle_gamma   90.00
#
_symmetry.space_group_name_H-M   'P 1'
#
loop_
_entity.id
_entity.type
_entity.pdbx_description
1 polymer ?
#
loop_
_entity_poly.entity_id
_entity_poly.type
_entity_poly.pdbx_seq_one_letter_code
_entity_poly.pdbx_strand_id
1 'polypeptide(L)'
;HLTIADLLLCFSLPVRIMHHASSSFTISLLSCSVGTSVLYLNMFASILFMGFIAANYMKIFHSLETNFLMTTKASHIISVTVWFVLLAIATSYTILMLMTYEATQYHRTCEHFMNKRVKTLYLAIHTFAAISFLSVLFSLIFFYCKTFHRLRKIQQRQLGSSSTKLVKSCRNMSVLVIVFCFCFVPYHVVRFLYVLLQGHCSQVFYYIKETAVLISVCNICLDPVIYVFLCKDFRTKFNL
;
A
#
# COMPACT_ATOMS: atom_id res chain seq x y z
N HIS A 1 0.42 13.96 0.29
CA HIS A 1 1.29 12.90 -0.27
C HIS A 1 0.50 11.64 -0.55
N LEU A 2 -0.11 10.97 0.43
CA LEU A 2 -1.00 9.81 0.18
C LEU A 2 -2.12 10.15 -0.82
N THR A 3 -2.84 11.24 -0.57
CA THR A 3 -3.88 11.76 -1.49
C THR A 3 -3.42 12.03 -2.92
N ILE A 4 -2.13 12.36 -3.13
CA ILE A 4 -1.58 12.58 -4.49
C ILE A 4 -1.40 11.23 -5.18
N ALA A 5 -0.91 10.22 -4.47
CA ALA A 5 -0.80 8.86 -4.99
C ALA A 5 -2.19 8.31 -5.36
N ASP A 6 -3.17 8.51 -4.47
CA ASP A 6 -4.55 8.07 -4.68
C ASP A 6 -5.17 8.71 -5.92
N LEU A 7 -4.96 10.01 -6.10
CA LEU A 7 -5.44 10.74 -7.27
C LEU A 7 -4.80 10.20 -8.56
N LEU A 8 -3.49 9.97 -8.56
CA LEU A 8 -2.78 9.41 -9.71
C LEU A 8 -3.31 8.01 -10.08
N LEU A 9 -3.58 7.17 -9.08
CA LEU A 9 -4.18 5.86 -9.31
C LEU A 9 -5.63 5.98 -9.80
N CYS A 10 -6.44 6.89 -9.26
CA CYS A 10 -7.78 7.16 -9.78
C CYS A 10 -7.77 7.53 -11.27
N PHE A 11 -6.79 8.30 -11.73
CA PHE A 11 -6.64 8.63 -13.15
C PHE A 11 -6.18 7.44 -14.02
N SER A 12 -5.49 6.45 -13.45
CA SER A 12 -5.04 5.27 -14.21
C SER A 12 -6.10 4.16 -14.27
N LEU A 13 -7.11 4.17 -13.39
CA LEU A 13 -8.20 3.18 -13.40
C LEU A 13 -9.02 3.15 -14.69
N PRO A 14 -9.46 4.28 -15.29
CA PRO A 14 -10.17 4.27 -16.57
C PRO A 14 -9.36 3.61 -17.69
N VAL A 15 -8.05 3.86 -17.76
CA VAL A 15 -7.15 3.24 -18.75
C VAL A 15 -7.10 1.72 -18.58
N ARG A 16 -7.12 1.23 -17.33
CA ARG A 16 -7.18 -0.20 -17.03
C ARG A 16 -8.53 -0.82 -17.40
N ILE A 17 -9.64 -0.12 -17.17
CA ILE A 17 -10.97 -0.58 -17.61
C ILE A 17 -11.00 -0.69 -19.14
N MET A 18 -10.47 0.32 -19.84
CA MET A 18 -10.36 0.32 -21.30
C MET A 18 -9.48 -0.83 -21.82
N HIS A 19 -8.41 -1.19 -21.12
CA HIS A 19 -7.57 -2.35 -21.45
C HIS A 19 -8.37 -3.66 -21.41
N HIS A 20 -9.29 -3.82 -20.46
CA HIS A 20 -10.13 -5.02 -20.39
C HIS A 20 -11.29 -5.02 -21.38
N ALA A 21 -11.74 -3.85 -21.83
CA ALA A 21 -12.86 -3.70 -22.76
C ALA A 21 -12.42 -3.61 -24.24
N SER A 22 -11.19 -3.17 -24.51
CA SER A 22 -10.66 -2.93 -25.85
C SER A 22 -9.47 -3.84 -26.15
N SER A 23 -9.34 -4.23 -27.41
CA SER A 23 -8.17 -4.92 -27.94
C SER A 23 -7.11 -3.99 -28.54
N SER A 24 -7.20 -2.68 -28.28
CA SER A 24 -6.26 -1.72 -28.85
C SER A 24 -4.85 -1.90 -28.29
N PHE A 25 -3.88 -2.00 -29.21
CA PHE A 25 -2.46 -2.11 -28.89
C PHE A 25 -1.96 -0.93 -28.02
N THR A 26 -2.37 0.30 -28.36
CA THR A 26 -1.95 1.51 -27.63
C THR A 26 -2.48 1.53 -26.20
N ILE A 27 -3.73 1.09 -26.00
CA ILE A 27 -4.35 1.00 -24.66
C ILE A 27 -3.66 -0.12 -23.85
N SER A 28 -3.33 -1.24 -24.51
CA SER A 28 -2.58 -2.34 -23.92
C SER A 28 -1.22 -1.86 -23.37
N LEU A 29 -0.44 -1.22 -24.23
CA LEU A 29 0.87 -0.67 -23.90
C LEU A 29 0.80 0.38 -22.78
N LEU A 30 -0.16 1.31 -22.84
CA LEU A 30 -0.32 2.37 -21.84
C LEU A 30 -0.71 1.81 -20.46
N SER A 31 -1.62 0.85 -20.41
CA SER A 31 -2.03 0.18 -19.16
C SER A 31 -0.87 -0.65 -18.57
N CYS A 32 -0.15 -1.40 -19.41
CA CYS A 32 0.96 -2.24 -18.97
C CYS A 32 2.21 -1.48 -18.53
N SER A 33 2.50 -0.35 -19.17
CA SER A 33 3.62 0.51 -18.77
C SER A 33 3.22 1.44 -17.64
N VAL A 34 2.41 2.46 -17.94
CA VAL A 34 2.05 3.54 -17.02
C VAL A 34 1.06 3.07 -15.96
N GLY A 35 0.00 2.35 -16.35
CA GLY A 35 -1.04 1.92 -15.42
C GLY A 35 -0.50 1.02 -14.30
N THR A 36 0.30 0.03 -14.68
CA THR A 36 0.95 -0.90 -13.74
C THR A 36 1.95 -0.18 -12.83
N SER A 37 2.77 0.73 -13.38
CA SER A 37 3.68 1.56 -12.58
C SER A 37 2.96 2.41 -11.54
N VAL A 38 1.88 3.09 -11.94
CA VAL A 38 1.10 3.96 -11.04
C VAL A 38 0.45 3.12 -9.93
N LEU A 39 -0.07 1.94 -10.25
CA LEU A 39 -0.66 1.05 -9.24
C LEU A 39 0.37 0.65 -8.19
N TYR A 40 1.55 0.21 -8.62
CA TYR A 40 2.59 -0.16 -7.67
C TYR A 40 3.07 1.04 -6.87
N LEU A 41 3.30 2.19 -7.51
CA LEU A 41 3.67 3.42 -6.83
C LEU A 41 2.67 3.75 -5.72
N ASN A 42 1.37 3.66 -6.01
CA ASN A 42 0.33 3.90 -5.02
C ASN A 42 0.38 2.89 -3.87
N MET A 43 0.51 1.61 -4.18
CA MET A 43 0.59 0.55 -3.18
C MET A 43 1.78 0.76 -2.23
N PHE A 44 2.96 1.05 -2.78
CA PHE A 44 4.17 1.33 -2.01
C PHE A 44 4.03 2.59 -1.16
N ALA A 45 3.55 3.68 -1.75
CA ALA A 45 3.32 4.92 -1.03
C ALA A 45 2.37 4.68 0.15
N SER A 46 1.25 3.99 -0.09
CA SER A 46 0.25 3.64 0.92
C SER A 46 0.85 2.84 2.06
N ILE A 47 1.57 1.75 1.76
CA ILE A 47 2.24 0.91 2.77
C ILE A 47 3.20 1.74 3.64
N LEU A 48 4.08 2.53 3.02
CA LEU A 48 5.07 3.33 3.74
C LEU A 48 4.42 4.44 4.58
N PHE A 49 3.41 5.13 4.05
CA PHE A 49 2.71 6.19 4.77
C PHE A 49 1.89 5.62 5.94
N MET A 50 1.23 4.46 5.80
CA MET A 50 0.55 3.81 6.91
C MET A 50 1.53 3.38 8.02
N GLY A 51 2.69 2.84 7.65
CA GLY A 51 3.76 2.56 8.61
C GLY A 51 4.24 3.81 9.34
N PHE A 52 4.41 4.91 8.62
CA PHE A 52 4.79 6.20 9.20
C PHE A 52 3.71 6.77 10.14
N ILE A 53 2.43 6.67 9.76
CA ILE A 53 1.29 7.06 10.61
C ILE A 53 1.29 6.24 11.90
N ALA A 54 1.49 4.91 11.80
CA ALA A 54 1.57 4.03 12.98
C ALA A 54 2.72 4.43 13.91
N ALA A 55 3.91 4.67 13.35
CA ALA A 55 5.09 5.07 14.12
C ALA A 55 4.89 6.41 14.85
N ASN A 56 4.32 7.41 14.17
CA ASN A 56 4.02 8.71 14.79
C ASN A 56 2.98 8.60 15.89
N TYR A 57 1.91 7.83 15.65
CA TYR A 57 0.88 7.61 16.65
C TYR A 57 1.46 6.94 17.90
N MET A 58 2.33 5.95 17.74
CA MET A 58 3.01 5.30 18.87
C MET A 58 3.85 6.26 19.71
N LYS A 59 4.64 7.13 19.07
CA LYS A 59 5.47 8.11 19.78
C LYS A 59 4.62 9.03 20.67
N ILE A 60 3.46 9.48 20.17
CA ILE A 60 2.52 10.33 20.92
C ILE A 60 1.94 9.62 22.15
N PHE A 61 1.57 8.34 22.04
CA PHE A 61 0.87 7.62 23.13
C PHE A 61 1.78 6.84 24.08
N HIS A 62 3.01 6.50 23.66
CA HIS A 62 3.95 5.73 24.46
C HIS A 62 5.11 6.53 25.05
N SER A 63 5.16 7.86 24.83
CA SER A 63 6.21 8.74 25.37
C SER A 63 7.63 8.25 25.05
N LEU A 64 7.82 7.60 23.89
CA LEU A 64 9.14 7.29 23.37
C LEU A 64 9.79 8.63 23.02
N GLU A 65 10.99 8.89 23.56
CA GLU A 65 11.71 10.15 23.48
C GLU A 65 11.58 10.82 22.10
N THR A 66 11.37 12.14 22.13
CA THR A 66 11.13 13.01 20.97
C THR A 66 12.35 13.06 20.06
N ASN A 67 12.49 12.06 19.20
CA ASN A 67 13.49 12.06 18.14
C ASN A 67 13.12 13.07 17.04
N PHE A 68 14.14 13.68 16.45
CA PHE A 68 14.14 14.64 15.33
C PHE A 68 13.11 14.36 14.21
N LEU A 69 12.77 13.09 14.01
CA LEU A 69 11.75 12.56 13.08
C LEU A 69 10.33 13.09 13.29
N MET A 70 9.98 13.69 14.44
CA MET A 70 8.67 14.30 14.68
C MET A 70 8.53 15.72 14.13
N THR A 71 9.61 16.33 13.64
CA THR A 71 9.51 17.66 13.04
C THR A 71 8.73 17.55 11.73
N THR A 72 7.76 18.44 11.50
CA THR A 72 7.05 18.57 10.21
C THR A 72 8.02 18.63 9.03
N LYS A 73 9.16 19.29 9.21
CA LYS A 73 10.27 19.33 8.24
C LYS A 73 10.86 17.95 7.96
N ALA A 74 11.18 17.16 8.98
CA ALA A 74 11.75 15.81 8.81
C ALA A 74 10.74 14.86 8.15
N SER A 75 9.48 14.90 8.57
CA SER A 75 8.39 14.15 7.92
C SER A 75 8.24 14.51 6.44
N HIS A 76 8.31 15.81 6.12
CA HIS A 76 8.21 16.29 4.75
C HIS A 76 9.41 15.85 3.91
N ILE A 77 10.64 15.98 4.44
CA ILE A 77 11.87 15.53 3.75
C ILE A 77 11.80 14.03 3.46
N ILE A 78 11.47 13.19 4.46
CA ILE A 78 11.36 11.73 4.27
C ILE A 78 10.32 11.41 3.21
N SER A 79 9.16 12.07 3.26
CA SER A 79 8.10 11.88 2.28
C SER A 79 8.55 12.25 0.86
N VAL A 80 9.22 13.40 0.69
CA VAL A 80 9.77 13.84 -0.60
C VAL A 80 10.83 12.86 -1.11
N THR A 81 11.72 12.38 -0.25
CA THR A 81 12.74 11.38 -0.60
C THR A 81 12.09 10.07 -1.05
N VAL A 82 11.10 9.57 -0.31
CA VAL A 82 10.35 8.36 -0.69
C VAL A 82 9.67 8.56 -2.04
N TRP A 83 9.04 9.71 -2.27
CA TRP A 83 8.41 10.03 -3.55
C TRP A 83 9.40 10.04 -4.71
N PHE A 84 10.57 10.66 -4.53
CA PHE A 84 11.59 10.69 -5.56
C PHE A 84 12.09 9.28 -5.92
N VAL A 85 12.35 8.44 -4.91
CA VAL A 85 12.76 7.04 -5.12
C VAL A 85 11.67 6.24 -5.83
N LEU A 86 10.41 6.36 -5.40
CA LEU A 86 9.29 5.64 -6.02
C LEU A 86 9.06 6.08 -7.47
N LEU A 87 9.16 7.38 -7.76
CA LEU A 87 9.04 7.90 -9.12
C LEU A 87 10.20 7.42 -9.99
N ALA A 88 11.44 7.42 -9.50
CA ALA A 88 12.59 6.92 -10.25
C ALA A 88 12.46 5.42 -10.60
N ILE A 89 11.95 4.61 -9.67
CA ILE A 89 11.68 3.19 -9.91
C ILE A 89 10.56 3.02 -10.94
N ALA A 90 9.46 3.76 -10.80
CA ALA A 90 8.32 3.70 -11.71
C ALA A 90 8.69 4.15 -13.13
N THR A 91 9.49 5.22 -13.28
CA THR A 91 9.97 5.70 -14.58
C THR A 91 10.93 4.70 -15.21
N SER A 92 11.88 4.14 -14.44
CA SER A 92 12.78 3.09 -14.93
C SER A 92 12.01 1.88 -15.46
N TYR A 93 11.00 1.40 -14.72
CA TYR A 93 10.15 0.31 -15.16
C TYR A 93 9.36 0.65 -16.43
N THR A 94 8.72 1.83 -16.49
CA THR A 94 7.94 2.25 -17.67
C THR A 94 8.80 2.37 -18.94
N ILE A 95 9.97 3.00 -18.83
CA ILE A 95 10.90 3.14 -19.96
C ILE A 95 11.35 1.77 -20.43
N LEU A 96 11.77 0.91 -19.51
CA LEU A 96 12.26 -0.42 -19.87
C LEU A 96 11.15 -1.26 -20.51
N MET A 97 9.91 -1.15 -20.02
CA MET A 97 8.74 -1.79 -20.63
C MET A 97 8.44 -1.26 -22.03
N LEU A 98 8.47 0.05 -22.24
CA LEU A 98 8.22 0.67 -23.53
C LEU A 98 9.24 0.23 -24.59
N MET A 99 10.51 0.07 -24.18
CA MET A 99 11.60 -0.33 -25.07
C MET A 99 11.59 -1.82 -25.43
N THR A 100 10.92 -2.67 -24.65
CA THR A 100 10.93 -4.14 -24.85
C THR A 100 9.57 -4.72 -25.21
N TYR A 101 8.54 -3.89 -25.36
CA TYR A 101 7.19 -4.38 -25.65
C TYR A 101 7.09 -4.83 -27.12
N GLU A 102 7.15 -6.14 -27.34
CA GLU A 102 6.90 -6.73 -28.65
C GLU A 102 5.45 -7.21 -28.77
N ALA A 103 4.77 -6.74 -29.82
CA ALA A 103 3.39 -7.09 -30.16
C ALA A 103 3.29 -8.55 -30.64
N THR A 104 3.41 -9.52 -29.75
CA THR A 104 3.10 -10.93 -30.08
C THR A 104 1.68 -11.27 -29.62
N GLN A 105 1.02 -12.14 -30.39
CA GLN A 105 -0.43 -12.43 -30.33
C GLN A 105 -1.08 -12.31 -28.94
N TYR A 106 -1.99 -11.34 -28.82
CA TYR A 106 -3.17 -11.31 -27.93
C TYR A 106 -3.00 -12.00 -26.56
N HIS A 107 -2.04 -11.56 -25.76
CA HIS A 107 -1.95 -11.97 -24.35
C HIS A 107 -2.54 -10.92 -23.42
N ARG A 108 -3.50 -11.33 -22.58
CA ARG A 108 -4.22 -10.45 -21.62
C ARG A 108 -3.36 -10.00 -20.42
N THR A 109 -2.11 -10.43 -20.32
CA THR A 109 -1.24 -10.15 -19.19
C THR A 109 0.07 -9.48 -19.62
N CYS A 110 0.37 -8.34 -19.00
CA CYS A 110 1.60 -7.57 -19.23
C CYS A 110 2.87 -8.37 -18.89
N GLU A 111 2.75 -9.39 -18.05
CA GLU A 111 3.85 -10.18 -17.47
C GLU A 111 4.53 -11.12 -18.49
N HIS A 112 3.84 -11.46 -19.58
CA HIS A 112 4.35 -12.36 -20.62
C HIS A 112 5.34 -11.68 -21.59
N PHE A 113 5.41 -10.35 -21.57
CA PHE A 113 6.21 -9.52 -22.49
C PHE A 113 7.58 -9.09 -21.90
N MET A 114 7.98 -9.68 -20.77
CA MET A 114 9.15 -9.23 -19.99
C MET A 114 10.44 -9.91 -20.45
N ASN A 115 11.38 -9.16 -21.04
CA ASN A 115 12.75 -9.64 -21.28
C ASN A 115 13.48 -9.89 -19.93
N LYS A 116 14.55 -10.69 -19.91
CA LYS A 116 15.32 -11.09 -18.70
C LYS A 116 15.67 -9.90 -17.79
N ARG A 117 16.09 -8.76 -18.36
CA ARG A 117 16.42 -7.53 -17.61
C ARG A 117 15.20 -6.92 -16.90
N VAL A 118 14.06 -6.84 -17.60
CA VAL A 118 12.81 -6.32 -17.02
C VAL A 118 12.31 -7.26 -15.93
N LYS A 119 12.38 -8.58 -16.18
CA LYS A 119 12.00 -9.60 -15.20
C LYS A 119 12.83 -9.51 -13.92
N THR A 120 14.15 -9.29 -14.02
CA THR A 120 15.03 -9.09 -12.85
C THR A 120 14.67 -7.84 -12.07
N LEU A 121 14.51 -6.69 -12.75
CA LEU A 121 14.12 -5.43 -12.11
C LEU A 121 12.75 -5.57 -11.43
N TYR A 122 11.79 -6.16 -12.15
CA TYR A 122 10.45 -6.44 -11.66
C TYR A 122 10.46 -7.32 -10.42
N LEU A 123 11.24 -8.42 -10.42
CA LEU A 123 11.40 -9.27 -9.24
C LEU A 123 12.03 -8.51 -8.08
N ALA A 124 13.08 -7.72 -8.32
CA ALA A 124 13.73 -6.91 -7.29
C ALA A 124 12.76 -5.90 -6.64
N ILE A 125 11.96 -5.19 -7.47
CA ILE A 125 10.92 -4.27 -7.00
C ILE A 125 9.89 -5.02 -6.14
N HIS A 126 9.43 -6.19 -6.58
CA HIS A 126 8.46 -6.98 -5.83
C HIS A 126 9.01 -7.56 -4.52
N THR A 127 10.28 -7.96 -4.50
CA THR A 127 10.96 -8.41 -3.28
C THR A 127 11.09 -7.25 -2.30
N PHE A 128 11.49 -6.06 -2.76
CA PHE A 128 11.53 -4.86 -1.93
C PHE A 128 10.13 -4.50 -1.39
N ALA A 129 9.07 -4.71 -2.19
CA ALA A 129 7.68 -4.57 -1.75
C ALA A 129 7.31 -5.51 -0.62
N ALA A 130 7.64 -6.79 -0.79
CA ALA A 130 7.34 -7.80 0.22
C ALA A 130 8.07 -7.51 1.54
N ILE A 131 9.34 -7.10 1.48
CA ILE A 131 10.12 -6.72 2.67
C ILE A 131 9.50 -5.50 3.35
N SER A 132 9.18 -4.45 2.59
CA SER A 132 8.56 -3.23 3.11
C SER A 132 7.20 -3.53 3.74
N PHE A 133 6.37 -4.33 3.08
CA PHE A 133 5.09 -4.79 3.58
C PHE A 133 5.22 -5.56 4.89
N LEU A 134 6.11 -6.57 4.95
CA LEU A 134 6.32 -7.38 6.15
C LEU A 134 6.82 -6.53 7.32
N SER A 135 7.72 -5.58 7.05
CA SER A 135 8.23 -4.65 8.06
C SER A 135 7.11 -3.78 8.66
N VAL A 136 6.25 -3.22 7.81
CA VAL A 136 5.10 -2.41 8.25
C VAL A 136 4.06 -3.26 8.96
N LEU A 137 3.74 -4.45 8.44
CA LEU A 137 2.80 -5.39 9.05
C LEU A 137 3.25 -5.79 10.46
N PHE A 138 4.51 -6.20 10.61
CA PHE A 138 5.06 -6.58 11.91
C PHE A 138 5.01 -5.41 12.90
N SER A 139 5.38 -4.21 12.44
CA SER A 139 5.31 -2.99 13.25
C SER A 139 3.87 -2.71 13.71
N LEU A 140 2.90 -2.77 12.80
CA LEU A 140 1.48 -2.58 13.09
C LEU A 140 0.94 -3.59 14.11
N ILE A 141 1.22 -4.88 13.92
CA ILE A 141 0.79 -5.95 14.84
C ILE A 141 1.43 -5.77 16.21
N PHE A 142 2.74 -5.52 16.25
CA PHE A 142 3.47 -5.29 17.49
C PHE A 142 2.88 -4.11 18.28
N PHE A 143 2.58 -3.00 17.60
CA PHE A 143 1.99 -1.80 18.19
C PHE A 143 0.55 -2.02 18.65
N TYR A 144 -0.25 -2.74 17.88
CA TYR A 144 -1.59 -3.16 18.28
C TYR A 144 -1.54 -4.00 19.56
N CYS A 145 -0.72 -5.04 19.60
CA CYS A 145 -0.56 -5.91 20.76
C CYS A 145 -0.10 -5.12 21.99
N LYS A 146 0.92 -4.27 21.86
CA LYS A 146 1.40 -3.42 22.98
C LYS A 146 0.31 -2.50 23.53
N THR A 147 -0.46 -1.85 22.64
CA THR A 147 -1.54 -0.94 23.04
C THR A 147 -2.68 -1.70 23.71
N PHE A 148 -3.05 -2.85 23.15
CA PHE A 148 -4.09 -3.73 23.69
C PHE A 148 -3.72 -4.32 25.06
N HIS A 149 -2.49 -4.81 25.23
CA HIS A 149 -2.00 -5.30 26.52
C HIS A 149 -1.99 -4.20 27.58
N ARG A 150 -1.55 -2.98 27.22
CA ARG A 150 -1.58 -1.83 28.14
C ARG A 150 -3.02 -1.48 28.53
N LEU A 151 -3.96 -1.54 27.59
CA LEU A 151 -5.37 -1.27 27.86
C LEU A 151 -5.96 -2.30 28.82
N ARG A 152 -5.72 -3.60 28.57
CA ARG A 152 -6.16 -4.67 29.47
C ARG A 152 -5.59 -4.53 30.87
N LYS A 153 -4.30 -4.19 30.98
CA LYS A 153 -3.63 -4.01 32.29
C LYS A 153 -4.24 -2.86 33.10
N ILE A 154 -4.63 -1.75 32.45
CA ILE A 154 -5.30 -0.64 33.13
C ILE A 154 -6.72 -1.02 33.54
N GLN A 155 -7.48 -1.65 32.65
CA GLN A 155 -8.84 -2.12 32.96
C GLN A 155 -8.86 -3.13 34.11
N GLN A 156 -7.85 -4.00 34.21
CA GLN A 156 -7.70 -4.95 35.33
C GLN A 156 -7.29 -4.27 36.64
N ARG A 157 -6.43 -3.24 36.58
CA ARG A 157 -5.94 -2.52 37.78
C ARG A 157 -6.94 -1.52 38.33
N GLN A 158 -7.81 -0.97 37.48
CA GLN A 158 -8.87 -0.06 37.88
C GLN A 158 -10.19 -0.54 37.28
N LEU A 159 -10.83 -1.46 38.01
CA LEU A 159 -12.13 -2.04 37.65
C LEU A 159 -13.13 -0.88 37.44
N GLY A 160 -13.38 -0.50 36.18
CA GLY A 160 -14.29 0.59 35.79
C GLY A 160 -13.66 1.89 35.28
N SER A 161 -12.34 2.11 35.42
CA SER A 161 -11.66 3.31 34.88
C SER A 161 -11.01 2.99 33.54
N SER A 162 -11.73 3.26 32.44
CA SER A 162 -11.12 3.21 31.11
C SER A 162 -10.47 4.55 30.79
N SER A 163 -9.16 4.55 30.47
CA SER A 163 -8.55 5.74 29.88
C SER A 163 -9.14 5.93 28.48
N THR A 164 -10.05 6.90 28.34
CA THR A 164 -10.71 7.22 27.07
C THR A 164 -9.71 7.46 25.93
N LYS A 165 -8.54 8.02 26.25
CA LYS A 165 -7.40 8.19 25.34
C LYS A 165 -6.84 6.86 24.84
N LEU A 166 -6.67 5.86 25.72
CA LEU A 166 -6.09 4.55 25.38
C LEU A 166 -7.09 3.64 24.65
N VAL A 167 -8.38 3.71 25.00
CA VAL A 167 -9.46 3.04 24.25
C VAL A 167 -9.51 3.58 22.81
N LYS A 168 -9.47 4.90 22.65
CA LYS A 168 -9.39 5.55 21.34
C LYS A 168 -8.12 5.13 20.57
N SER A 169 -6.99 5.04 21.28
CA SER A 169 -5.71 4.57 20.72
C SER A 169 -5.78 3.14 20.18
N CYS A 170 -6.33 2.22 20.97
CA CYS A 170 -6.53 0.84 20.56
C CYS A 170 -7.48 0.72 19.36
N ARG A 171 -8.59 1.49 19.35
CA ARG A 171 -9.53 1.53 18.23
C ARG A 171 -8.86 2.02 16.95
N ASN A 172 -8.12 3.13 17.02
CA ASN A 172 -7.44 3.70 15.85
C ASN A 172 -6.39 2.74 15.28
N MET A 173 -5.60 2.10 16.14
CA MET A 173 -4.64 1.07 15.73
C MET A 173 -5.32 -0.15 15.12
N SER A 174 -6.45 -0.59 15.68
CA SER A 174 -7.24 -1.69 15.12
C SER A 174 -7.74 -1.37 13.72
N VAL A 175 -8.28 -0.18 13.49
CA VAL A 175 -8.74 0.26 12.15
C VAL A 175 -7.59 0.25 11.17
N LEU A 176 -6.43 0.80 11.56
CA LEU A 176 -5.24 0.85 10.70
C LEU A 176 -4.75 -0.56 10.31
N VAL A 177 -4.68 -1.50 11.28
CA VAL A 177 -4.31 -2.90 11.03
C VAL A 177 -5.32 -3.58 10.10
N ILE A 178 -6.62 -3.41 10.34
CA ILE A 178 -7.68 -4.06 9.55
C ILE A 178 -7.62 -3.57 8.09
N VAL A 179 -7.57 -2.25 7.87
CA VAL A 179 -7.50 -1.69 6.51
C VAL A 179 -6.22 -2.15 5.81
N PHE A 180 -5.07 -2.09 6.48
CA PHE A 180 -3.82 -2.55 5.91
C PHE A 180 -3.85 -4.03 5.53
N CYS A 181 -4.32 -4.89 6.43
CA CYS A 181 -4.43 -6.32 6.17
C CYS A 181 -5.39 -6.60 5.03
N PHE A 182 -6.56 -5.97 5.03
CA PHE A 182 -7.56 -6.15 3.99
C PHE A 182 -7.02 -5.77 2.61
N CYS A 183 -6.40 -4.60 2.48
CA CYS A 183 -5.91 -4.09 1.20
C CYS A 183 -4.68 -4.84 0.67
N PHE A 184 -3.69 -5.14 1.51
CA PHE A 184 -2.36 -5.54 1.02
C PHE A 184 -2.01 -7.02 1.23
N VAL A 185 -2.57 -7.69 2.24
CA VAL A 185 -2.27 -9.11 2.48
C VAL A 185 -2.69 -9.98 1.29
N PRO A 186 -3.90 -9.86 0.71
CA PRO A 186 -4.31 -10.70 -0.41
C PRO A 186 -3.35 -10.59 -1.60
N TYR A 187 -2.94 -9.37 -1.92
CA TYR A 187 -2.00 -9.10 -3.00
C TYR A 187 -0.65 -9.78 -2.77
N HIS A 188 -0.03 -9.60 -1.60
CA HIS A 188 1.28 -10.17 -1.32
C HIS A 188 1.27 -11.69 -1.19
N VAL A 189 0.18 -12.28 -0.68
CA VAL A 189 0.00 -13.74 -0.62
C VAL A 189 -0.08 -14.32 -2.03
N VAL A 190 -0.95 -13.78 -2.89
CA VAL A 190 -1.08 -14.26 -4.28
C VAL A 190 0.24 -14.07 -5.04
N ARG A 191 0.93 -12.96 -4.80
CA ARG A 191 2.24 -12.71 -5.41
C ARG A 191 3.29 -13.73 -4.98
N PHE A 192 3.32 -14.07 -3.70
CA PHE A 192 4.23 -15.08 -3.17
C PHE A 192 3.94 -16.46 -3.77
N LEU A 193 2.66 -16.85 -3.85
CA LEU A 193 2.23 -18.10 -4.49
C LEU A 193 2.62 -18.15 -5.97
N TYR A 194 2.49 -17.04 -6.69
CA TYR A 194 2.88 -16.96 -8.10
C TYR A 194 4.38 -17.26 -8.30
N VAL A 195 5.24 -16.75 -7.42
CA VAL A 195 6.68 -17.02 -7.44
C VAL A 195 6.97 -18.48 -7.12
N LEU A 196 6.31 -19.05 -6.10
CA LEU A 196 6.47 -20.46 -5.71
C LEU A 196 6.06 -21.43 -6.83
N LEU A 197 4.98 -21.12 -7.54
CA LEU A 197 4.47 -21.91 -8.65
C LEU A 197 5.28 -21.70 -9.95
N GLN A 198 6.39 -20.97 -9.92
CA GLN A 198 7.24 -20.65 -11.07
C GLN A 198 6.47 -20.04 -12.27
N GLY A 199 5.34 -19.40 -12.00
CA GLY A 199 4.48 -18.84 -13.04
C GLY A 199 3.51 -19.83 -13.70
N HIS A 200 3.40 -21.08 -13.22
CA HIS A 200 2.34 -21.99 -13.66
C HIS A 200 0.97 -21.42 -13.27
N CYS A 201 0.27 -20.85 -14.24
CA CYS A 201 -1.00 -20.18 -14.03
C CYS A 201 -2.15 -20.99 -14.64
N SER A 202 -3.09 -21.40 -13.80
CA SER A 202 -4.43 -21.77 -14.26
C SER A 202 -5.26 -20.51 -14.52
N GLN A 203 -6.32 -20.65 -15.30
CA GLN A 203 -7.31 -19.57 -15.50
C GLN A 203 -7.87 -19.07 -14.17
N VAL A 204 -8.02 -19.96 -13.18
CA VAL A 204 -8.46 -19.63 -11.82
C VAL A 204 -7.45 -18.72 -11.13
N PHE A 205 -6.15 -19.01 -11.25
CA PHE A 205 -5.09 -18.19 -10.65
C PHE A 205 -5.07 -16.77 -11.22
N TYR A 206 -5.39 -16.61 -12.52
CA TYR A 206 -5.52 -15.28 -13.14
C TYR A 206 -6.61 -14.44 -12.45
N TYR A 207 -7.81 -15.00 -12.24
CA TYR A 207 -8.89 -14.27 -11.56
C TYR A 207 -8.57 -13.95 -10.10
N ILE A 208 -7.90 -14.87 -9.40
CA ILE A 208 -7.42 -14.62 -8.03
C ILE A 208 -6.43 -13.45 -8.01
N LYS A 209 -5.50 -13.40 -8.97
CA LYS A 209 -4.55 -12.29 -9.12
C LYS A 209 -5.26 -10.95 -9.35
N GLU A 210 -6.16 -10.89 -10.32
CA GLU A 210 -6.89 -9.65 -10.63
C GLU A 210 -7.72 -9.18 -9.43
N THR A 211 -8.40 -10.11 -8.72
CA THR A 211 -9.18 -9.80 -7.52
C THR A 211 -8.29 -9.25 -6.41
N ALA A 212 -7.13 -9.87 -6.16
CA ALA A 212 -6.19 -9.39 -5.14
C ALA A 212 -5.65 -7.99 -5.47
N VAL A 213 -5.42 -7.70 -6.76
CA VAL A 213 -5.05 -6.35 -7.19
C VAL A 213 -6.20 -5.37 -6.96
N LEU A 214 -7.44 -5.71 -7.30
CA LEU A 214 -8.61 -4.84 -7.06
C LEU A 214 -8.78 -4.52 -5.56
N ILE A 215 -8.62 -5.52 -4.69
CA ILE A 215 -8.65 -5.32 -3.23
C ILE A 215 -7.56 -4.33 -2.80
N SER A 216 -6.36 -4.39 -3.38
CA SER A 216 -5.30 -3.42 -3.05
C SER A 216 -5.62 -1.99 -3.49
N VAL A 217 -6.37 -1.82 -4.59
CA VAL A 217 -6.83 -0.51 -5.08
C VAL A 217 -7.90 0.09 -4.16
N CYS A 218 -8.69 -0.74 -3.48
CA CYS A 218 -9.68 -0.27 -2.50
C CYS A 218 -9.07 0.55 -1.35
N ASN A 219 -7.74 0.53 -1.17
CA ASN A 219 -7.05 1.39 -0.21
C ASN A 219 -7.44 2.88 -0.36
N ILE A 220 -7.56 3.37 -1.60
CA ILE A 220 -7.94 4.76 -1.86
C ILE A 220 -9.28 5.12 -1.21
N CYS A 221 -10.23 4.20 -1.22
CA CYS A 221 -11.55 4.42 -0.64
C CYS A 221 -11.54 4.34 0.90
N LEU A 222 -10.53 3.67 1.47
CA LEU A 222 -10.40 3.43 2.91
C LEU A 222 -9.47 4.44 3.59
N ASP A 223 -8.65 5.18 2.85
CA ASP A 223 -7.81 6.25 3.38
C ASP A 223 -8.64 7.37 4.07
N PRO A 224 -9.79 7.84 3.54
CA PRO A 224 -10.67 8.76 4.27
C PRO A 224 -11.15 8.21 5.61
N VAL A 225 -11.43 6.90 5.68
CA VAL A 225 -11.84 6.23 6.93
C VAL A 225 -10.70 6.30 7.95
N ILE A 226 -9.48 5.98 7.53
CA ILE A 226 -8.26 6.12 8.34
C ILE A 226 -8.17 7.55 8.90
N TYR A 227 -8.34 8.58 8.06
CA TYR A 227 -8.25 9.99 8.50
C TYR A 227 -9.35 10.39 9.51
N VAL A 228 -10.60 9.95 9.33
CA VAL A 228 -11.68 10.22 10.29
C VAL A 228 -11.38 9.62 11.66
N PHE A 229 -10.82 8.40 11.71
CA PHE A 229 -10.49 7.77 12.99
C PHE A 229 -9.23 8.36 13.63
N LEU A 230 -8.20 8.70 12.85
CA LEU A 230 -6.91 9.19 13.34
C LEU A 230 -6.87 10.69 13.64
N CYS A 231 -7.50 11.53 12.81
CA CYS A 231 -7.42 12.98 12.94
C CYS A 231 -8.55 13.52 13.84
N LYS A 232 -8.23 14.46 14.73
CA LYS A 232 -9.25 15.20 15.50
C LYS A 232 -9.78 16.37 14.67
N ASP A 233 -8.90 17.12 14.02
CA ASP A 233 -9.26 18.30 13.23
C ASP A 233 -10.17 17.96 12.05
N PHE A 234 -10.01 16.77 11.46
CA PHE A 234 -10.92 16.28 10.42
C PHE A 234 -12.33 16.00 10.97
N ARG A 235 -12.43 15.46 12.19
CA ARG A 235 -13.72 15.26 12.86
C ARG A 235 -14.41 16.58 13.17
N THR A 236 -13.68 17.55 13.71
CA THR A 236 -14.21 18.89 14.00
C THR A 236 -14.64 19.63 12.73
N LYS A 237 -13.91 19.45 11.62
CA LYS A 237 -14.24 20.10 10.33
C LYS A 237 -15.47 19.50 9.64
N PHE A 238 -15.82 18.24 9.93
CA PHE A 238 -16.96 17.53 9.35
C PHE A 238 -18.10 17.27 10.37
N ASN A 239 -18.06 17.89 11.56
CA ASN A 239 -19.02 17.68 12.66
C ASN A 239 -19.23 16.19 13.04
N LEU A 240 -18.14 15.40 12.99
CA LEU A 240 -18.09 13.96 13.31
C LEU A 240 -17.48 13.66 14.68
#